data_AF-A0A399IET3-F1
#
_entry.id   AF-A0A399IET3-F1
#
_cell.length_a   1.000
_cell.length_b   1.000
_cell.length_c   1.000
_cell.angle_alpha   90.00
_cell.angle_beta   90.00
_cell.angle_gamma   90.00
#
_symmetry.space_group_name_H-M   'P 1'
#
loop_
_entity.id
_entity.type
_entity.pdbx_description
1 polymer ?
#
loop_
_entity_poly.entity_id
_entity_poly.type
_entity_poly.pdbx_seq_one_letter_code
_entity_poly.pdbx_strand_id
1 'polypeptide(L)'
;MTEKDATLPYSDAKLTKYVVDDSHMDTQHPDIFNITNTREEVTLCFGTVRSVDSTTNALSALLSSRIILSPYTAKRIAILLAKKIAEYEAAHGSVTGESAPCLTGAPESILYVGDPDGGDQSGAEQAIRLMRLIEGLNTDYAHERSYKLSRGSILQNRFLFGISKSALKDPEPAVLAICQQLNMPPHFLTHCRELLPMSKCVHFGFEENQEGRLYKVYLEFDINLKFGPVGTQTMTDPFLLHLGFKWSADDNTTCALSRYTCYPFLSNEGIIERIGQIFSEPRHEQALRFTAQVMGTAADRMPEHKFLYIEVSEEGNPRLSFDIKLYEANLLMGEITPLMTDILKYYDIPGDRFAAVNTPIRDKAFGHLSGGIDRHGEDFLTLYYGVQWR
;
A
#
# COMPACT_ATOMS: atom_id res chain seq x y z
N MET A 1 26.51 10.78 58.66
CA MET A 1 26.59 10.93 57.19
C MET A 1 25.21 11.43 56.73
N THR A 2 24.93 12.73 56.85
CA THR A 2 25.10 13.78 55.82
C THR A 2 24.39 13.43 54.52
N GLU A 3 23.18 13.96 54.28
CA GLU A 3 22.89 15.16 53.46
C GLU A 3 23.16 14.90 51.96
N LYS A 4 22.20 15.01 51.04
CA LYS A 4 21.49 16.25 50.70
C LYS A 4 20.16 16.03 49.98
N ASP A 5 19.26 16.95 50.29
CA ASP A 5 18.08 17.36 49.55
C ASP A 5 18.30 17.52 48.04
N ALA A 6 17.29 17.11 47.29
CA ALA A 6 16.86 17.81 46.09
C ALA A 6 15.35 17.98 46.16
N THR A 7 14.92 19.00 46.90
CA THR A 7 13.61 19.64 46.80
C THR A 7 13.26 19.89 45.33
N LEU A 8 12.19 19.25 44.84
CA LEU A 8 11.54 19.64 43.59
C LEU A 8 10.77 20.95 43.82
N PRO A 9 10.97 21.99 42.98
CA PRO A 9 10.41 23.31 43.20
C PRO A 9 9.02 23.39 42.57
N TYR A 10 7.97 23.05 43.31
CA TYR A 10 6.59 23.45 42.97
C TYR A 10 5.76 23.59 44.25
N SER A 11 6.20 24.45 45.17
CA SER A 11 5.30 25.15 46.09
C SER A 11 4.83 26.44 45.40
N ASP A 12 3.52 26.70 45.42
CA ASP A 12 2.83 27.90 44.92
C ASP A 12 2.59 28.04 43.40
N ALA A 13 2.15 26.98 42.73
CA ALA A 13 1.33 27.17 41.54
C ALA A 13 -0.10 27.57 41.98
N LYS A 14 -0.50 28.82 41.72
CA LYS A 14 -1.92 29.24 41.75
C LYS A 14 -2.76 28.12 41.13
N LEU A 15 -3.69 27.54 41.90
CA LEU A 15 -4.71 26.65 41.36
C LEU A 15 -5.52 27.45 40.34
N THR A 16 -5.16 27.32 39.07
CA THR A 16 -5.99 27.79 37.96
C THR A 16 -7.30 27.03 38.09
N LYS A 17 -8.35 27.73 38.51
CA LYS A 17 -9.69 27.15 38.62
C LYS A 17 -10.20 26.99 37.19
N TYR A 18 -10.10 25.79 36.64
CA TYR A 18 -10.68 25.47 35.34
C TYR A 18 -12.20 25.52 35.48
N VAL A 19 -12.86 26.37 34.68
CA VAL A 19 -14.29 26.24 34.43
C VAL A 19 -14.42 25.19 33.34
N VAL A 20 -15.00 24.05 33.69
CA VAL A 20 -15.26 22.95 32.76
C VAL A 20 -16.65 23.18 32.19
N ASP A 21 -16.76 23.33 30.87
CA ASP A 21 -18.01 23.35 30.13
C ASP A 21 -18.15 22.00 29.42
N ASP A 22 -19.16 21.23 29.82
CA ASP A 22 -19.46 19.90 29.32
C ASP A 22 -20.66 19.87 28.35
N SER A 23 -21.22 21.03 27.99
CA SER A 23 -22.43 21.14 27.16
C SER A 23 -22.30 20.55 25.74
N HIS A 24 -21.07 20.35 25.27
CA HIS A 24 -20.75 19.75 23.97
C HIS A 24 -20.07 18.38 24.07
N MET A 25 -20.12 17.74 25.25
CA MET A 25 -19.47 16.45 25.45
C MET A 25 -20.24 15.34 24.70
N ASP A 26 -19.62 14.81 23.65
CA ASP A 26 -20.13 13.63 22.97
C ASP A 26 -19.78 12.37 23.77
N THR A 27 -20.75 11.48 23.93
CA THR A 27 -20.59 10.24 24.69
C THR A 27 -20.62 9.06 23.74
N GLN A 28 -19.56 8.27 23.74
CA GLN A 28 -19.41 7.09 22.88
C GLN A 28 -19.10 5.86 23.73
N HIS A 29 -19.67 4.72 23.35
CA HIS A 29 -19.41 3.41 23.96
C HIS A 29 -18.78 2.49 22.92
N PRO A 30 -17.47 2.60 22.67
CA PRO A 30 -16.81 1.77 21.67
C PRO A 30 -16.59 0.35 22.15
N ASP A 31 -16.82 -0.61 21.26
CA ASP A 31 -16.55 -2.04 21.47
C ASP A 31 -15.11 -2.41 21.09
N ILE A 32 -14.48 -1.61 20.23
CA ILE A 32 -13.10 -1.80 19.77
C ILE A 32 -12.32 -0.50 19.77
N PHE A 33 -11.00 -0.60 19.86
CA PHE A 33 -10.11 0.55 19.72
C PHE A 33 -8.78 0.16 19.06
N ASN A 34 -8.13 1.15 18.44
CA ASN A 34 -6.79 1.04 17.90
C ASN A 34 -5.95 2.25 18.33
N ILE A 35 -4.67 2.03 18.60
CA ILE A 35 -3.72 3.07 18.98
C ILE A 35 -2.54 3.01 18.02
N THR A 36 -2.28 4.10 17.31
CA THR A 36 -1.09 4.26 16.47
C THR A 36 -0.27 5.46 16.93
N ASN A 37 1.01 5.50 16.61
CA ASN A 37 1.87 6.63 16.96
C ASN A 37 2.87 6.95 15.86
N THR A 38 3.19 8.22 15.74
CA THR A 38 4.37 8.73 15.02
C THR A 38 5.35 9.30 16.04
N ARG A 39 6.39 10.00 15.56
CA ARG A 39 7.28 10.78 16.43
C ARG A 39 6.54 11.94 17.11
N GLU A 40 5.55 12.52 16.45
CA GLU A 40 4.90 13.77 16.84
C GLU A 40 3.53 13.57 17.50
N GLU A 41 2.85 12.46 17.19
CA GLU A 41 1.45 12.26 17.55
C GLU A 41 1.16 10.82 18.00
N VAL A 42 0.16 10.67 18.85
CA VAL A 42 -0.47 9.41 19.24
C VAL A 42 -1.94 9.51 18.89
N THR A 43 -2.42 8.59 18.06
CA THR A 43 -3.80 8.58 17.58
C THR A 43 -4.57 7.44 18.23
N LEU A 44 -5.68 7.76 18.89
CA LEU A 44 -6.66 6.81 19.43
C LEU A 44 -7.85 6.75 18.46
N CYS A 45 -8.11 5.59 17.86
CA CYS A 45 -9.32 5.36 17.06
C CYS A 45 -10.28 4.45 17.83
N PHE A 46 -11.56 4.77 17.81
CA PHE A 46 -12.63 4.05 18.50
C PHE A 46 -13.70 3.61 17.52
N GLY A 47 -14.30 2.45 17.78
CA GLY A 47 -15.32 1.88 16.90
C GLY A 47 -16.25 0.88 17.57
N THR A 48 -17.24 0.41 16.82
CA THR A 48 -18.22 -0.58 17.26
C THR A 48 -18.19 -1.82 16.38
N VAL A 49 -18.38 -2.99 16.97
CA VAL A 49 -18.48 -4.26 16.22
C VAL A 49 -19.85 -4.34 15.57
N ARG A 50 -19.90 -4.62 14.27
CA ARG A 50 -21.17 -4.73 13.52
C ARG A 50 -21.67 -6.17 13.39
N SER A 51 -20.78 -7.16 13.33
CA SER A 51 -21.15 -8.57 13.33
C SER A 51 -19.95 -9.47 13.68
N VAL A 52 -20.25 -10.61 14.30
CA VAL A 52 -19.32 -11.72 14.52
C VAL A 52 -19.79 -12.86 13.61
N ASP A 53 -18.97 -13.22 12.62
CA ASP A 53 -19.26 -14.38 11.79
C ASP A 53 -18.88 -15.66 12.56
N SER A 54 -19.91 -16.42 12.96
CA SER A 54 -19.77 -17.65 13.76
C SER A 54 -19.00 -18.77 13.05
N THR A 55 -18.79 -18.66 11.73
CA THR A 55 -18.09 -19.66 10.93
C THR A 55 -16.59 -19.41 10.80
N THR A 56 -16.15 -18.15 10.87
CA THR A 56 -14.75 -17.73 10.64
C THR A 56 -14.10 -17.03 11.83
N ASN A 57 -14.88 -16.72 12.87
CA ASN A 57 -14.46 -15.95 14.05
C ASN A 57 -13.90 -14.55 13.68
N ALA A 58 -14.27 -14.02 12.50
CA ALA A 58 -13.87 -12.69 12.05
C ALA A 58 -14.82 -11.62 12.59
N LEU A 59 -14.24 -10.55 13.15
CA LEU A 59 -14.95 -9.38 13.69
C LEU A 59 -14.93 -8.25 12.65
N SER A 60 -16.10 -7.86 12.15
CA SER A 60 -16.25 -6.65 11.33
C SER A 60 -16.54 -5.47 12.24
N ALA A 61 -15.72 -4.42 12.14
CA ALA A 61 -15.85 -3.25 13.01
C ALA A 61 -15.72 -1.94 12.22
N LEU A 62 -16.49 -0.94 12.64
CA LEU A 62 -16.45 0.41 12.08
C LEU A 62 -15.74 1.32 13.06
N LEU A 63 -14.65 1.97 12.64
CA LEU A 63 -14.07 3.09 13.39
C LEU A 63 -14.91 4.34 13.15
N SER A 64 -15.51 4.87 14.21
CA SER A 64 -16.46 6.00 14.17
C SER A 64 -15.88 7.29 14.73
N SER A 65 -14.76 7.22 15.46
CA SER A 65 -14.18 8.37 16.15
C SER A 65 -12.66 8.28 16.26
N ARG A 66 -12.01 9.44 16.23
CA ARG A 66 -10.56 9.58 16.35
C ARG A 66 -10.20 10.73 17.27
N ILE A 67 -9.26 10.49 18.19
CA ILE A 67 -8.62 11.49 19.03
C ILE A 67 -7.12 11.50 18.74
N ILE A 68 -6.57 12.67 18.37
CA ILE A 68 -5.14 12.86 18.13
C ILE A 68 -4.54 13.58 19.34
N LEU A 69 -3.46 13.03 19.87
CA LEU A 69 -2.80 13.49 21.09
C LEU A 69 -1.32 13.72 20.83
N SER A 70 -0.72 14.66 21.54
CA SER A 70 0.74 14.69 21.65
C SER A 70 1.25 13.53 22.53
N PRO A 71 2.49 13.03 22.34
CA PRO A 71 3.08 11.97 23.16
C PRO A 71 3.03 12.26 24.67
N TYR A 72 3.21 13.53 25.06
CA TYR A 72 3.11 13.96 26.45
C TYR A 72 1.70 13.82 27.01
N THR A 73 0.69 14.16 26.22
CA THR A 73 -0.73 14.06 26.62
C THR A 73 -1.15 12.61 26.71
N ALA A 74 -0.77 11.79 25.72
CA ALA A 74 -1.01 10.34 25.71
C ALA A 74 -0.39 9.66 26.95
N LYS A 75 0.85 10.00 27.31
CA LYS A 75 1.50 9.48 28.53
C LYS A 75 0.74 9.86 29.80
N ARG A 76 0.27 11.11 29.91
CA ARG A 76 -0.52 11.56 31.08
C ARG A 76 -1.85 10.82 31.18
N ILE A 77 -2.55 10.66 30.05
CA ILE A 77 -3.80 9.88 29.98
C ILE A 77 -3.55 8.44 30.43
N ALA A 78 -2.52 7.78 29.91
CA ALA A 78 -2.20 6.39 30.27
C ALA A 78 -1.97 6.22 31.79
N ILE A 79 -1.22 7.14 32.42
CA ILE A 79 -0.97 7.11 33.86
C ILE A 79 -2.26 7.29 34.66
N LEU A 80 -3.07 8.29 34.30
CA LEU A 80 -4.32 8.58 35.00
C LEU A 80 -5.37 7.47 34.80
N LEU A 81 -5.45 6.91 33.60
CA LEU A 81 -6.33 5.80 33.27
C LEU A 81 -5.94 4.55 34.05
N ALA A 82 -4.66 4.18 34.08
CA ALA A 82 -4.17 3.04 34.87
C ALA A 82 -4.49 3.21 36.36
N LYS A 83 -4.30 4.42 36.90
CA LYS A 83 -4.68 4.73 38.29
C LYS A 83 -6.18 4.53 38.51
N LYS A 84 -7.03 5.01 37.60
CA LYS A 84 -8.50 4.89 37.72
C LYS A 84 -8.99 3.45 37.59
N ILE A 85 -8.37 2.64 36.74
CA ILE A 85 -8.64 1.20 36.65
C ILE A 85 -8.30 0.52 37.97
N ALA A 86 -7.12 0.79 38.54
CA ALA A 86 -6.72 0.21 39.82
C ALA A 86 -7.67 0.59 40.98
N GLU A 87 -8.12 1.85 41.02
CA GLU A 87 -9.14 2.32 41.99
C GLU A 87 -10.47 1.57 41.80
N TYR A 88 -10.90 1.37 40.55
CA TYR A 88 -12.11 0.62 40.22
C TYR A 88 -12.00 -0.85 40.64
N GLU A 89 -10.90 -1.53 40.30
CA GLU A 89 -10.67 -2.93 40.64
C GLU A 89 -10.61 -3.18 42.15
N ALA A 90 -10.01 -2.24 42.90
CA ALA A 90 -10.00 -2.30 44.36
C ALA A 90 -11.41 -2.20 44.98
N ALA A 91 -12.32 -1.46 44.34
CA ALA A 91 -13.69 -1.27 44.82
C ALA A 91 -14.67 -2.34 44.33
N HIS A 92 -14.48 -2.89 43.12
CA HIS A 92 -15.46 -3.71 42.42
C HIS A 92 -14.98 -5.12 42.05
N GLY A 93 -13.74 -5.49 42.40
CA GLY A 93 -13.11 -6.74 42.02
C GLY A 93 -12.31 -6.61 40.73
N SER A 94 -11.37 -7.54 40.50
CA SER A 94 -10.48 -7.49 39.33
C SER A 94 -11.27 -7.63 38.03
N VAL A 95 -10.91 -6.83 37.03
CA VAL A 95 -11.47 -6.91 35.69
C VAL A 95 -10.79 -8.08 34.98
N THR A 96 -11.36 -9.27 35.14
CA THR A 96 -10.97 -10.48 34.39
C THR A 96 -12.14 -10.97 33.56
N GLY A 97 -12.25 -10.52 32.31
CA GLY A 97 -13.30 -10.90 31.36
C GLY A 97 -13.08 -10.22 30.00
N GLU A 98 -13.39 -10.94 28.92
CA GLU A 98 -13.19 -10.61 27.50
C GLU A 98 -12.73 -9.18 27.21
N SER A 99 -11.42 -9.03 26.99
CA SER A 99 -10.83 -7.80 26.51
C SER A 99 -11.55 -7.36 25.23
N ALA A 100 -12.18 -6.19 25.26
CA ALA A 100 -12.58 -5.47 24.05
C ALA A 100 -11.42 -5.59 23.05
N PRO A 101 -11.65 -6.07 21.80
CA PRO A 101 -10.57 -6.36 20.88
C PRO A 101 -9.69 -5.12 20.70
N CYS A 102 -8.51 -5.17 21.29
CA CYS A 102 -7.49 -4.17 21.10
C CYS A 102 -6.75 -4.57 19.82
N LEU A 103 -6.87 -3.77 18.76
CA LEU A 103 -6.21 -4.05 17.49
C LEU A 103 -4.68 -3.87 17.57
N THR A 104 -4.12 -3.54 18.74
CA THR A 104 -2.66 -3.41 18.90
C THR A 104 -1.99 -4.78 18.78
N GLY A 105 -1.22 -4.95 17.71
CA GLY A 105 -0.65 -6.24 17.29
C GLY A 105 -1.11 -6.66 15.91
N ALA A 106 -2.18 -6.05 15.39
CA ALA A 106 -2.40 -5.93 13.96
C ALA A 106 -1.21 -5.14 13.38
N PRO A 107 -0.49 -5.66 12.38
CA PRO A 107 0.51 -4.86 11.71
C PRO A 107 -0.17 -3.58 11.17
N GLU A 108 0.59 -2.49 11.03
CA GLU A 108 0.11 -1.21 10.44
C GLU A 108 -0.56 -1.37 9.05
N SER A 109 -0.55 -2.59 8.48
CA SER A 109 -1.24 -3.02 7.27
C SER A 109 -2.76 -3.23 7.41
N ILE A 110 -3.37 -3.19 8.60
CA ILE A 110 -4.83 -3.37 8.77
C ILE A 110 -5.66 -2.10 8.46
N LEU A 111 -5.05 -1.01 8.01
CA LEU A 111 -5.82 0.07 7.38
C LEU A 111 -6.27 -0.37 5.96
N TYR A 112 -7.27 -1.25 5.92
CA TYR A 112 -8.25 -1.28 4.85
C TYR A 112 -8.96 0.07 4.90
N VAL A 113 -8.48 1.02 4.11
CA VAL A 113 -9.25 2.23 3.81
C VAL A 113 -10.28 1.75 2.81
N GLY A 114 -11.44 1.30 3.32
CA GLY A 114 -12.55 0.89 2.47
C GLY A 114 -12.79 1.94 1.39
N ASP A 115 -13.11 1.48 0.19
CA ASP A 115 -13.43 2.38 -0.92
C ASP A 115 -14.58 3.31 -0.48
N PRO A 116 -14.41 4.64 -0.53
CA PRO A 116 -15.51 5.57 -0.25
C PRO A 116 -16.74 5.35 -1.16
N ASP A 117 -16.59 4.61 -2.27
CA ASP A 117 -17.68 4.24 -3.17
C ASP A 117 -18.43 2.95 -2.78
N GLY A 118 -18.19 2.40 -1.58
CA GLY A 118 -19.03 1.32 -1.01
C GLY A 118 -18.56 -0.11 -1.33
N GLY A 119 -17.27 -0.37 -1.18
CA GLY A 119 -16.70 -1.73 -1.33
C GLY A 119 -17.37 -2.76 -0.42
N ASP A 120 -17.76 -3.89 -1.01
CA ASP A 120 -18.42 -5.04 -0.38
C ASP A 120 -17.48 -5.78 0.61
N GLN A 121 -18.04 -6.28 1.72
CA GLN A 121 -17.34 -6.88 2.87
C GLN A 121 -16.42 -8.04 2.50
N SER A 122 -16.71 -8.71 1.39
CA SER A 122 -15.91 -9.80 0.81
C SER A 122 -14.48 -9.36 0.50
N GLY A 123 -14.26 -8.15 -0.03
CA GLY A 123 -12.95 -7.65 -0.47
C GLY A 123 -11.88 -7.57 0.58
N ALA A 124 -12.28 -7.23 1.80
CA ALA A 124 -11.41 -7.25 2.95
C ALA A 124 -10.93 -8.69 3.25
N GLU A 125 -11.78 -9.70 3.06
CA GLU A 125 -11.43 -11.10 3.34
C GLU A 125 -10.35 -11.63 2.40
N GLN A 126 -10.46 -11.41 1.08
CA GLN A 126 -9.45 -11.88 0.13
C GLN A 126 -8.11 -11.15 0.33
N ALA A 127 -8.15 -9.83 0.55
CA ALA A 127 -6.97 -9.06 0.89
C ALA A 127 -6.30 -9.59 2.16
N ILE A 128 -7.07 -9.76 3.25
CA ILE A 128 -6.58 -10.29 4.53
C ILE A 128 -6.04 -11.71 4.39
N ARG A 129 -6.69 -12.56 3.58
CA ARG A 129 -6.23 -13.92 3.30
C ARG A 129 -4.85 -13.92 2.68
N LEU A 130 -4.62 -13.11 1.64
CA LEU A 130 -3.30 -12.98 1.04
C LEU A 130 -2.28 -12.48 2.08
N MET A 131 -2.61 -11.45 2.85
CA MET A 131 -1.70 -10.92 3.89
C MET A 131 -1.29 -12.01 4.91
N ARG A 132 -2.26 -12.77 5.45
CA ARG A 132 -1.99 -13.86 6.41
C ARG A 132 -1.10 -14.95 5.81
N LEU A 133 -1.29 -15.28 4.53
CA LEU A 133 -0.45 -16.27 3.85
C LEU A 133 0.99 -15.79 3.70
N ILE A 134 1.21 -14.51 3.39
CA ILE A 134 2.54 -13.91 3.32
C ILE A 134 3.18 -13.85 4.72
N GLU A 135 2.46 -13.38 5.73
CA GLU A 135 2.95 -13.33 7.12
C GLU A 135 3.31 -14.73 7.64
N GLY A 136 2.53 -15.76 7.28
CA GLY A 136 2.80 -17.15 7.64
C GLY A 136 4.10 -17.74 7.08
N LEU A 137 4.72 -17.08 6.09
CA LEU A 137 6.05 -17.48 5.60
C LEU A 137 7.17 -17.19 6.61
N ASN A 138 6.95 -16.29 7.57
CA ASN A 138 7.94 -15.85 8.56
C ASN A 138 9.29 -15.46 7.91
N THR A 139 9.21 -14.66 6.84
CA THR A 139 10.36 -14.17 6.06
C THR A 139 10.24 -12.67 5.85
N ASP A 140 11.35 -12.02 5.54
CA ASP A 140 11.35 -10.60 5.22
C ASP A 140 10.65 -10.37 3.88
N TYR A 141 9.80 -9.34 3.82
CA TYR A 141 9.11 -8.97 2.58
C TYR A 141 9.04 -7.46 2.39
N ALA A 142 9.05 -7.04 1.13
CA ALA A 142 8.71 -5.67 0.74
C ALA A 142 7.20 -5.55 0.58
N HIS A 143 6.57 -4.56 1.21
CA HIS A 143 5.17 -4.22 1.01
C HIS A 143 5.07 -2.86 0.34
N GLU A 144 4.45 -2.81 -0.83
CA GLU A 144 4.25 -1.60 -1.62
C GLU A 144 2.75 -1.35 -1.86
N ARG A 145 2.35 -0.09 -1.80
CA ARG A 145 0.98 0.34 -2.09
C ARG A 145 0.95 1.16 -3.38
N SER A 146 -0.23 1.22 -3.99
CA SER A 146 -0.45 2.08 -5.15
C SER A 146 -1.88 2.56 -5.21
N TYR A 147 -2.12 3.63 -5.98
CA TYR A 147 -3.46 3.95 -6.45
C TYR A 147 -3.47 4.14 -7.97
N LYS A 148 -4.55 3.75 -8.62
CA LYS A 148 -4.77 3.94 -10.06
C LYS A 148 -5.81 5.02 -10.29
N LEU A 149 -5.50 5.95 -11.19
CA LEU A 149 -6.37 6.98 -11.71
C LEU A 149 -6.90 6.55 -13.07
N SER A 150 -8.21 6.70 -13.27
CA SER A 150 -8.91 6.56 -14.54
C SER A 150 -10.14 7.47 -14.51
N ARG A 151 -10.88 7.55 -15.63
CA ARG A 151 -12.09 8.40 -15.70
C ARG A 151 -13.02 8.15 -14.49
N GLY A 152 -13.30 9.19 -13.72
CA GLY A 152 -14.19 9.22 -12.56
C GLY A 152 -13.74 8.40 -11.35
N SER A 153 -12.54 7.81 -11.34
CA SER A 153 -12.17 6.79 -10.34
C SER A 153 -10.75 6.92 -9.81
N ILE A 154 -10.62 6.65 -8.50
CA ILE A 154 -9.35 6.42 -7.82
C ILE A 154 -9.40 5.05 -7.14
N LEU A 155 -8.68 4.09 -7.70
CA LEU A 155 -8.58 2.73 -7.18
C LEU A 155 -7.45 2.64 -6.13
N GLN A 156 -7.79 2.56 -4.84
CA GLN A 156 -6.82 2.62 -3.74
C GLN A 156 -6.49 1.27 -3.09
N ASN A 157 -7.41 0.30 -3.19
CA ASN A 157 -7.25 -1.03 -2.61
C ASN A 157 -6.35 -1.88 -3.50
N ARG A 158 -5.07 -1.50 -3.55
CA ARG A 158 -4.06 -2.17 -4.37
C ARG A 158 -2.71 -2.18 -3.66
N PHE A 159 -2.18 -3.37 -3.47
CA PHE A 159 -0.87 -3.58 -2.84
C PHE A 159 -0.13 -4.75 -3.47
N LEU A 160 1.17 -4.78 -3.23
CA LEU A 160 2.10 -5.80 -3.70
C LEU A 160 3.04 -6.20 -2.56
N PHE A 161 3.24 -7.50 -2.38
CA PHE A 161 4.26 -8.07 -1.51
C PHE A 161 5.38 -8.66 -2.37
N GLY A 162 6.60 -8.15 -2.25
CA GLY A 162 7.78 -8.68 -2.91
C GLY A 162 8.62 -9.53 -1.97
N ILE A 163 8.90 -10.77 -2.36
CA ILE A 163 9.71 -11.71 -1.58
C ILE A 163 10.90 -12.15 -2.42
N SER A 164 12.10 -12.01 -1.83
CA SER A 164 13.29 -12.61 -2.42
C SER A 164 13.29 -14.10 -2.18
N LYS A 165 13.48 -14.92 -3.24
CA LYS A 165 13.50 -16.38 -3.07
C LYS A 165 14.64 -16.86 -2.17
N SER A 166 15.75 -16.11 -2.08
CA SER A 166 16.85 -16.45 -1.17
C SER A 166 16.51 -16.25 0.31
N ALA A 167 15.42 -15.54 0.63
CA ALA A 167 14.93 -15.38 2.00
C ALA A 167 14.06 -16.58 2.45
N LEU A 168 13.67 -17.46 1.53
CA LEU A 168 12.86 -18.64 1.79
C LEU A 168 13.76 -19.89 1.90
N LYS A 169 13.43 -20.77 2.85
CA LYS A 169 14.12 -22.06 3.01
C LYS A 169 13.88 -23.00 1.83
N ASP A 170 12.61 -23.16 1.46
CA ASP A 170 12.14 -24.01 0.35
C ASP A 170 11.21 -23.16 -0.55
N PRO A 171 11.76 -22.32 -1.44
CA PRO A 171 10.99 -21.26 -2.11
C PRO A 171 9.90 -21.82 -3.03
N GLU A 172 10.19 -22.83 -3.86
CA GLU A 172 9.22 -23.35 -4.83
C GLU A 172 7.98 -23.96 -4.16
N PRO A 173 8.11 -24.90 -3.19
CA PRO A 173 6.94 -25.44 -2.49
C PRO A 173 6.14 -24.36 -1.75
N ALA A 174 6.81 -23.41 -1.09
CA ALA A 174 6.16 -22.36 -0.30
C ALA A 174 5.29 -21.45 -1.19
N VAL A 175 5.85 -20.96 -2.30
CA VAL A 175 5.14 -20.10 -3.25
C VAL A 175 3.98 -20.84 -3.90
N LEU A 176 4.19 -22.09 -4.35
CA LEU A 176 3.14 -22.88 -4.98
C LEU A 176 2.00 -23.21 -4.01
N ALA A 177 2.30 -23.42 -2.72
CA ALA A 177 1.28 -23.63 -1.69
C ALA A 177 0.41 -22.39 -1.48
N ILE A 178 0.98 -21.18 -1.56
CA ILE A 178 0.21 -19.94 -1.53
C ILE A 178 -0.65 -19.83 -2.79
N CYS A 179 -0.09 -20.05 -3.99
CA CYS A 179 -0.85 -20.01 -5.23
C CYS A 179 -2.05 -20.97 -5.22
N GLN A 180 -1.87 -22.19 -4.68
CA GLN A 180 -2.95 -23.17 -4.49
C GLN A 180 -4.00 -22.65 -3.50
N GLN A 181 -3.58 -22.12 -2.35
CA GLN A 181 -4.49 -21.56 -1.36
C GLN A 181 -5.22 -20.31 -1.84
N LEU A 182 -4.71 -19.60 -2.84
CA LEU A 182 -5.38 -18.47 -3.49
C LEU A 182 -6.22 -18.90 -4.72
N ASN A 183 -6.45 -20.20 -4.88
CA ASN A 183 -7.23 -20.79 -5.98
C ASN A 183 -6.72 -20.40 -7.37
N MET A 184 -5.40 -20.30 -7.57
CA MET A 184 -4.81 -20.05 -8.88
C MET A 184 -5.31 -21.08 -9.92
N PRO A 185 -5.70 -20.66 -11.13
CA PRO A 185 -6.17 -21.57 -12.17
C PRO A 185 -5.18 -22.71 -12.44
N PRO A 186 -5.61 -23.98 -12.64
CA PRO A 186 -4.69 -25.12 -12.75
C PRO A 186 -3.64 -25.00 -13.87
N HIS A 187 -4.00 -24.37 -14.99
CA HIS A 187 -3.09 -24.13 -16.10
C HIS A 187 -2.04 -23.06 -15.75
N PHE A 188 -2.43 -21.99 -15.03
CA PHE A 188 -1.49 -21.00 -14.49
C PHE A 188 -0.60 -21.60 -13.42
N LEU A 189 -1.12 -22.46 -12.54
CA LEU A 189 -0.32 -23.12 -11.52
C LEU A 189 0.75 -24.04 -12.14
N THR A 190 0.40 -24.75 -13.21
CA THR A 190 1.35 -25.57 -13.97
C THR A 190 2.44 -24.71 -14.61
N HIS A 191 2.04 -23.64 -15.31
CA HIS A 191 2.99 -22.74 -15.95
C HIS A 191 3.89 -21.99 -14.95
N CYS A 192 3.32 -21.54 -13.83
CA CYS A 192 4.06 -20.92 -12.73
C CYS A 192 5.08 -21.91 -12.15
N ARG A 193 4.73 -23.18 -11.94
CA ARG A 193 5.66 -24.21 -11.43
C ARG A 193 6.86 -24.41 -12.35
N GLU A 194 6.66 -24.41 -13.66
CA GLU A 194 7.73 -24.59 -14.65
C GLU A 194 8.73 -23.43 -14.64
N LEU A 195 8.23 -22.20 -14.45
CA LEU A 195 9.03 -20.97 -14.56
C LEU A 195 9.60 -20.48 -13.22
N LEU A 196 8.99 -20.86 -12.10
CA LEU A 196 9.39 -20.42 -10.76
C LEU A 196 10.88 -20.68 -10.46
N PRO A 197 11.52 -21.80 -10.86
CA PRO A 197 12.95 -22.01 -10.66
C PRO A 197 13.84 -20.94 -11.28
N MET A 198 13.41 -20.32 -12.39
CA MET A 198 14.17 -19.27 -13.10
C MET A 198 13.99 -17.87 -12.49
N SER A 199 13.04 -17.72 -11.56
CA SER A 199 12.81 -16.45 -10.89
C SER A 199 13.79 -16.23 -9.73
N LYS A 200 14.11 -14.97 -9.47
CA LYS A 200 14.87 -14.46 -8.33
C LYS A 200 13.95 -13.95 -7.21
N CYS A 201 12.90 -13.24 -7.59
CA CYS A 201 11.90 -12.71 -6.68
C CYS A 201 10.51 -13.14 -7.12
N VAL A 202 9.60 -13.29 -6.16
CA VAL A 202 8.19 -13.52 -6.40
C VAL A 202 7.41 -12.40 -5.76
N HIS A 203 6.45 -11.84 -6.49
CA HIS A 203 5.59 -10.79 -5.95
C HIS A 203 4.12 -11.24 -5.94
N PHE A 204 3.42 -11.02 -4.82
CA PHE A 204 2.00 -11.30 -4.69
C PHE A 204 1.22 -10.00 -4.60
N GLY A 205 0.24 -9.81 -5.47
CA GLY A 205 -0.56 -8.60 -5.54
C GLY A 205 -2.04 -8.86 -5.33
N PHE A 206 -2.71 -7.82 -4.85
CA PHE A 206 -4.16 -7.75 -4.79
C PHE A 206 -4.61 -6.41 -5.36
N GLU A 207 -5.71 -6.42 -6.13
CA GLU A 207 -6.47 -5.20 -6.40
C GLU A 207 -7.97 -5.48 -6.35
N GLU A 208 -8.74 -4.49 -5.90
CA GLU A 208 -10.20 -4.54 -5.83
C GLU A 208 -10.80 -3.28 -6.44
N ASN A 209 -11.65 -3.43 -7.45
CA ASN A 209 -12.50 -2.38 -8.01
C ASN A 209 -13.99 -2.77 -7.90
N GLN A 210 -14.88 -1.93 -8.44
CA GLN A 210 -16.32 -2.20 -8.47
C GLN A 210 -16.71 -3.43 -9.31
N GLU A 211 -15.88 -3.82 -10.29
CA GLU A 211 -16.14 -4.93 -11.20
C GLU A 211 -15.67 -6.28 -10.66
N GLY A 212 -14.77 -6.28 -9.67
CA GLY A 212 -14.28 -7.48 -9.03
C GLY A 212 -12.91 -7.34 -8.40
N ARG A 213 -12.37 -8.49 -8.00
CA ARG A 213 -11.14 -8.61 -7.21
C ARG A 213 -10.16 -9.48 -7.94
N LEU A 214 -8.89 -9.08 -7.94
CA LEU A 214 -7.84 -9.78 -8.67
C LEU A 214 -6.67 -10.11 -7.75
N TYR A 215 -6.34 -11.39 -7.68
CA TYR A 215 -5.03 -11.82 -7.21
C TYR A 215 -4.03 -11.79 -8.35
N LYS A 216 -2.77 -11.55 -7.99
CA LYS A 216 -1.65 -11.50 -8.93
C LYS A 216 -0.45 -12.19 -8.36
N VAL A 217 0.27 -12.92 -9.21
CA VAL A 217 1.60 -13.46 -8.91
C VAL A 217 2.53 -13.03 -10.02
N TYR A 218 3.63 -12.40 -9.65
CA TYR A 218 4.68 -12.00 -10.58
C TYR A 218 5.93 -12.82 -10.32
N LEU A 219 6.45 -13.44 -11.36
CA LEU A 219 7.76 -14.08 -11.34
C LEU A 219 8.76 -13.09 -11.92
N GLU A 220 9.70 -12.64 -11.09
CA GLU A 220 10.80 -11.78 -11.53
C GLU A 220 12.04 -12.60 -11.83
N PHE A 221 12.47 -12.60 -13.09
CA PHE A 221 13.57 -13.43 -13.55
C PHE A 221 14.93 -12.90 -13.10
N ASP A 222 15.86 -13.82 -12.84
CA ASP A 222 17.24 -13.46 -12.53
C ASP A 222 17.96 -12.99 -13.81
N ILE A 223 17.87 -11.69 -14.08
CA ILE A 223 18.61 -11.07 -15.18
C ILE A 223 19.89 -10.47 -14.60
N ASN A 224 21.04 -10.90 -15.12
CA ASN A 224 22.36 -10.42 -14.72
C ASN A 224 22.62 -9.01 -15.29
N LEU A 225 21.83 -8.02 -14.87
CA LEU A 225 22.05 -6.61 -15.18
C LEU A 225 23.03 -6.04 -14.17
N LYS A 226 24.27 -5.77 -14.62
CA LYS A 226 25.24 -5.03 -13.83
C LYS A 226 25.24 -3.58 -14.27
N PHE A 227 24.73 -2.69 -13.42
CA PHE A 227 24.91 -1.24 -13.57
C PHE A 227 26.35 -0.90 -13.17
N GLY A 228 27.26 -0.89 -14.14
CA GLY A 228 28.66 -0.48 -13.98
C GLY A 228 28.95 0.87 -14.65
N PRO A 229 30.12 1.49 -14.39
CA PRO A 229 30.58 2.65 -15.16
C PRO A 229 30.55 2.32 -16.66
N VAL A 230 30.24 3.32 -17.49
CA VAL A 230 30.13 3.24 -18.95
C VAL A 230 31.21 2.32 -19.54
N GLY A 231 30.81 1.15 -20.08
CA GLY A 231 31.72 0.20 -20.73
C GLY A 231 31.59 -1.28 -20.35
N THR A 232 30.77 -1.65 -19.36
CA THR A 232 30.48 -3.08 -19.03
C THR A 232 29.06 -3.53 -19.37
N GLN A 233 28.38 -2.84 -20.30
CA GLN A 233 27.00 -3.15 -20.71
C GLN A 233 26.98 -4.45 -21.53
N THR A 234 26.30 -5.49 -21.03
CA THR A 234 26.14 -6.76 -21.74
C THR A 234 24.74 -6.98 -22.31
N MET A 235 23.73 -6.19 -21.92
CA MET A 235 22.35 -6.32 -22.45
C MET A 235 21.80 -4.95 -22.86
N THR A 236 21.83 -4.68 -24.16
CA THR A 236 21.16 -3.53 -24.79
C THR A 236 19.81 -3.91 -25.39
N ASP A 237 19.60 -5.19 -25.67
CA ASP A 237 18.36 -5.68 -26.24
C ASP A 237 17.25 -5.78 -25.18
N PRO A 238 15.98 -5.56 -25.56
CA PRO A 238 14.86 -5.76 -24.65
C PRO A 238 14.78 -7.21 -24.16
N PHE A 239 14.46 -7.40 -22.89
CA PHE A 239 14.37 -8.74 -22.28
C PHE A 239 13.16 -8.86 -21.36
N LEU A 240 12.67 -10.09 -21.19
CA LEU A 240 11.56 -10.40 -20.29
C LEU A 240 12.02 -10.29 -18.84
N LEU A 241 11.50 -9.30 -18.12
CA LEU A 241 11.81 -9.05 -16.72
C LEU A 241 10.84 -9.81 -15.80
N HIS A 242 9.53 -9.71 -16.06
CA HIS A 242 8.50 -10.39 -15.28
C HIS A 242 7.48 -11.14 -16.14
N LEU A 243 6.93 -12.21 -15.58
CA LEU A 243 5.62 -12.74 -15.98
C LEU A 243 4.62 -12.56 -14.85
N GLY A 244 3.46 -11.96 -15.16
CA GLY A 244 2.38 -11.69 -14.23
C GLY A 244 1.16 -12.56 -14.49
N PHE A 245 0.85 -13.46 -13.57
CA PHE A 245 -0.35 -14.28 -13.56
C PHE A 245 -1.43 -13.54 -12.79
N LYS A 246 -2.55 -13.19 -13.43
CA LYS A 246 -3.66 -12.45 -12.80
C LYS A 246 -4.93 -13.27 -12.91
N TRP A 247 -5.69 -13.39 -11.83
CA TRP A 247 -6.98 -14.08 -11.86
C TRP A 247 -7.97 -13.49 -10.87
N SER A 248 -9.26 -13.68 -11.19
CA SER A 248 -10.38 -13.35 -10.31
C SER A 248 -10.24 -14.06 -8.97
N ALA A 249 -10.28 -13.28 -7.89
CA ALA A 249 -10.24 -13.80 -6.53
C ALA A 249 -11.55 -14.49 -6.12
N ASP A 250 -12.63 -14.23 -6.85
CA ASP A 250 -13.97 -14.74 -6.55
C ASP A 250 -14.21 -16.13 -7.16
N ASP A 251 -13.81 -16.33 -8.42
CA ASP A 251 -14.20 -17.52 -9.19
C ASP A 251 -13.08 -18.19 -10.02
N ASN A 252 -11.88 -17.60 -10.07
CA ASN A 252 -10.71 -18.02 -10.86
C ASN A 252 -10.95 -18.33 -12.35
N THR A 253 -12.13 -18.04 -12.91
CA THR A 253 -12.44 -18.30 -14.33
C THR A 253 -11.84 -17.23 -15.23
N THR A 254 -11.91 -15.98 -14.78
CA THR A 254 -11.31 -14.85 -15.47
C THR A 254 -9.84 -14.75 -15.08
N CYS A 255 -8.96 -14.92 -16.06
CA CYS A 255 -7.53 -14.86 -15.85
C CYS A 255 -6.80 -14.26 -17.06
N ALA A 256 -5.61 -13.70 -16.81
CA ALA A 256 -4.78 -13.08 -17.82
C ALA A 256 -3.29 -13.24 -17.47
N LEU A 257 -2.48 -13.50 -18.50
CA LEU A 257 -1.02 -13.56 -18.40
C LEU A 257 -0.43 -12.28 -19.00
N SER A 258 0.37 -11.57 -18.20
CA SER A 258 1.03 -10.34 -18.62
C SER A 258 2.54 -10.53 -18.74
N ARG A 259 3.12 -9.96 -19.80
CA ARG A 259 4.55 -10.00 -20.09
C ARG A 259 5.14 -8.61 -19.84
N TYR A 260 6.16 -8.55 -18.99
CA TYR A 260 6.84 -7.31 -18.62
C TYR A 260 8.22 -7.30 -19.29
N THR A 261 8.36 -6.54 -20.36
CA THR A 261 9.60 -6.43 -21.15
C THR A 261 10.34 -5.16 -20.73
N CYS A 262 11.54 -5.32 -20.20
CA CYS A 262 12.41 -4.21 -19.86
C CYS A 262 13.18 -3.74 -21.10
N TYR A 263 13.28 -2.42 -21.28
CA TYR A 263 14.11 -1.78 -22.30
C TYR A 263 15.23 -1.01 -21.58
N PRO A 264 16.43 -1.62 -21.46
CA PRO A 264 17.49 -1.04 -20.65
C PRO A 264 18.14 0.17 -21.34
N PHE A 265 18.66 1.11 -20.54
CA PHE A 265 19.51 2.21 -20.99
C PHE A 265 18.90 3.18 -22.00
N LEU A 266 17.57 3.32 -22.04
CA LEU A 266 16.93 4.38 -22.82
C LEU A 266 17.25 5.75 -22.21
N SER A 267 17.43 6.75 -23.07
CA SER A 267 17.44 8.15 -22.65
C SER A 267 16.03 8.57 -22.21
N ASN A 268 15.93 9.70 -21.50
CA ASN A 268 14.63 10.26 -21.12
C ASN A 268 13.76 10.52 -22.35
N GLU A 269 14.33 11.07 -23.42
CA GLU A 269 13.64 11.28 -24.70
C GLU A 269 13.16 9.96 -25.31
N GLY A 270 14.00 8.92 -25.29
CA GLY A 270 13.63 7.60 -25.80
C GLY A 270 12.52 6.94 -25.00
N ILE A 271 12.49 7.11 -23.68
CA ILE A 271 11.38 6.64 -22.84
C ILE A 271 10.09 7.36 -23.21
N ILE A 272 10.11 8.69 -23.31
CA ILE A 272 8.92 9.48 -23.66
C ILE A 272 8.41 9.16 -25.07
N GLU A 273 9.30 8.94 -26.04
CA GLU A 273 8.91 8.53 -27.40
C GLU A 273 8.15 7.19 -27.38
N ARG A 274 8.67 6.20 -26.65
CA ARG A 274 8.00 4.90 -26.52
C ARG A 274 6.65 5.00 -25.82
N ILE A 275 6.55 5.79 -24.75
CA ILE A 275 5.27 6.04 -24.08
C ILE A 275 4.30 6.77 -25.01
N GLY A 276 4.79 7.67 -25.86
CA GLY A 276 4.01 8.32 -26.91
C GLY A 276 3.44 7.34 -27.94
N GLN A 277 4.12 6.24 -28.23
CA GLN A 277 3.57 5.17 -29.09
C GLN A 277 2.40 4.43 -28.42
N ILE A 278 2.43 4.28 -27.10
CA ILE A 278 1.32 3.70 -26.31
C ILE A 278 0.14 4.69 -26.30
N PHE A 279 0.40 5.97 -26.01
CA PHE A 279 -0.60 7.05 -26.05
C PHE A 279 -0.67 7.73 -27.43
N SER A 280 -0.74 6.93 -28.50
CA SER A 280 -0.66 7.43 -29.86
C SER A 280 -1.87 8.26 -30.31
N GLU A 281 -3.03 8.05 -29.69
CA GLU A 281 -4.23 8.82 -29.99
C GLU A 281 -4.25 10.17 -29.23
N PRO A 282 -4.63 11.29 -29.89
CA PRO A 282 -4.64 12.62 -29.27
C PRO A 282 -5.50 12.72 -27.99
N ARG A 283 -6.50 11.85 -27.84
CA ARG A 283 -7.35 11.85 -26.64
C ARG A 283 -6.56 11.53 -25.36
N HIS A 284 -5.43 10.82 -25.45
CA HIS A 284 -4.60 10.43 -24.31
C HIS A 284 -3.43 11.40 -24.04
N GLU A 285 -3.38 12.55 -24.74
CA GLU A 285 -2.26 13.51 -24.64
C GLU A 285 -2.00 13.97 -23.20
N GLN A 286 -3.05 14.11 -22.38
CA GLN A 286 -2.90 14.56 -20.99
C GLN A 286 -2.16 13.55 -20.12
N ALA A 287 -2.40 12.25 -20.29
CA ALA A 287 -1.66 11.22 -19.57
C ALA A 287 -0.18 11.16 -19.98
N LEU A 288 0.10 11.32 -21.28
CA LEU A 288 1.47 11.45 -21.78
C LEU A 288 2.17 12.68 -21.20
N ARG A 289 1.51 13.84 -21.21
CA ARG A 289 2.05 15.09 -20.67
C ARG A 289 2.36 14.98 -19.17
N PHE A 290 1.43 14.43 -18.39
CA PHE A 290 1.64 14.18 -16.97
C PHE A 290 2.86 13.29 -16.74
N THR A 291 2.97 12.20 -17.51
CA THR A 291 4.10 11.28 -17.44
C THR A 291 5.43 11.98 -17.73
N ALA A 292 5.47 12.84 -18.75
CA ALA A 292 6.65 13.64 -19.08
C ALA A 292 7.05 14.62 -17.97
N GLN A 293 6.07 15.25 -17.29
CA GLN A 293 6.33 16.15 -16.16
C GLN A 293 6.92 15.41 -14.95
N VAL A 294 6.38 14.23 -14.63
CA VAL A 294 6.91 13.37 -13.56
C VAL A 294 8.34 12.91 -13.88
N MET A 295 8.58 12.47 -15.12
CA MET A 295 9.91 12.10 -15.61
C MET A 295 10.90 13.26 -15.52
N GLY A 296 10.50 14.47 -15.92
CA GLY A 296 11.33 15.67 -15.79
C GLY A 296 11.73 15.94 -14.34
N THR A 297 10.78 15.81 -13.41
CA THR A 297 11.04 15.98 -11.96
C THR A 297 12.04 14.95 -11.43
N ALA A 298 11.98 13.71 -11.92
CA ALA A 298 12.92 12.66 -11.55
C ALA A 298 14.30 12.85 -12.18
N ALA A 299 14.37 13.31 -13.43
CA ALA A 299 15.61 13.48 -14.18
C ALA A 299 16.59 14.48 -13.53
N ASP A 300 16.08 15.45 -12.77
CA ASP A 300 16.90 16.38 -11.99
C ASP A 300 17.66 15.70 -10.84
N ARG A 301 17.25 14.49 -10.43
CA ARG A 301 17.80 13.78 -9.25
C ARG A 301 18.49 12.46 -9.58
N MET A 302 18.29 11.92 -10.77
CA MET A 302 18.91 10.66 -11.17
C MET A 302 19.46 10.72 -12.60
N PRO A 303 20.65 10.14 -12.85
CA PRO A 303 21.19 10.06 -14.19
C PRO A 303 20.36 9.13 -15.08
N GLU A 304 20.31 9.43 -16.37
CA GLU A 304 19.42 8.76 -17.34
C GLU A 304 19.54 7.22 -17.35
N HIS A 305 20.76 6.69 -17.20
CA HIS A 305 21.01 5.25 -17.22
C HIS A 305 20.42 4.48 -16.02
N LYS A 306 19.85 5.18 -15.03
CA LYS A 306 19.20 4.58 -13.87
C LYS A 306 17.68 4.45 -14.01
N PHE A 307 17.06 5.05 -15.03
CA PHE A 307 15.65 4.80 -15.29
C PHE A 307 15.48 3.37 -15.80
N LEU A 308 14.64 2.61 -15.11
CA LEU A 308 14.21 1.29 -15.58
C LEU A 308 12.83 1.43 -16.20
N TYR A 309 12.77 1.33 -17.53
CA TYR A 309 11.54 1.40 -18.31
C TYR A 309 11.09 0.01 -18.75
N ILE A 310 9.81 -0.28 -18.52
CA ILE A 310 9.20 -1.59 -18.76
C ILE A 310 7.92 -1.40 -19.57
N GLU A 311 7.72 -2.19 -20.60
CA GLU A 311 6.42 -2.30 -21.30
C GLU A 311 5.72 -3.58 -20.91
N VAL A 312 4.40 -3.50 -20.82
CA VAL A 312 3.54 -4.56 -20.33
C VAL A 312 2.46 -4.83 -21.34
N SER A 313 2.49 -6.03 -21.92
CA SER A 313 1.43 -6.56 -22.77
C SER A 313 0.70 -7.70 -22.08
N GLU A 314 -0.53 -7.97 -22.50
CA GLU A 314 -1.36 -9.04 -21.96
C GLU A 314 -1.77 -9.99 -23.08
N GLU A 315 -1.59 -11.30 -22.88
CA GLU A 315 -1.90 -12.28 -23.91
C GLU A 315 -3.41 -12.32 -24.19
N GLY A 316 -3.78 -12.29 -25.47
CA GLY A 316 -5.19 -12.33 -25.89
C GLY A 316 -5.99 -11.04 -25.69
N ASN A 317 -5.33 -9.91 -25.38
CA ASN A 317 -5.99 -8.63 -25.13
C ASN A 317 -5.17 -7.45 -25.72
N PRO A 318 -5.80 -6.44 -26.36
CA PRO A 318 -5.10 -5.23 -26.86
C PRO A 318 -4.46 -4.35 -25.78
N ARG A 319 -4.66 -4.62 -24.49
CA ARG A 319 -4.08 -3.85 -23.39
C ARG A 319 -2.56 -3.69 -23.55
N LEU A 320 -2.11 -2.43 -23.52
CA LEU A 320 -0.71 -2.06 -23.58
C LEU A 320 -0.41 -1.01 -22.52
N SER A 321 0.63 -1.24 -21.72
CA SER A 321 1.00 -0.33 -20.64
C SER A 321 2.49 -0.26 -20.42
N PHE A 322 2.93 0.68 -19.60
CA PHE A 322 4.32 0.86 -19.21
C PHE A 322 4.44 1.02 -17.69
N ASP A 323 5.64 0.79 -17.17
CA ASP A 323 6.03 1.06 -15.78
C ASP A 323 7.44 1.68 -15.78
N ILE A 324 7.64 2.69 -14.95
CA ILE A 324 8.91 3.39 -14.76
C ILE A 324 9.27 3.29 -13.28
N LYS A 325 10.42 2.70 -12.98
CA LYS A 325 10.96 2.67 -11.61
C LYS A 325 11.68 3.98 -11.29
N LEU A 326 11.29 4.61 -10.19
CA LEU A 326 11.71 5.97 -9.79
C LEU A 326 12.20 6.07 -8.34
N TYR A 327 12.25 4.97 -7.57
CA TYR A 327 12.73 5.01 -6.17
C TYR A 327 14.11 5.65 -6.00
N GLU A 328 15.01 5.50 -6.97
CA GLU A 328 16.35 6.09 -6.93
C GLU A 328 16.35 7.63 -7.08
N ALA A 329 15.26 8.23 -7.59
CA ALA A 329 15.11 9.67 -7.62
C ALA A 329 14.83 10.27 -6.24
N ASN A 330 14.48 9.44 -5.24
CA ASN A 330 14.16 9.85 -3.87
C ASN A 330 13.13 11.01 -3.84
N LEU A 331 12.07 10.86 -4.62
CA LEU A 331 10.93 11.77 -4.65
C LEU A 331 9.92 11.38 -3.58
N LEU A 332 9.21 12.37 -3.04
CA LEU A 332 8.05 12.15 -2.17
C LEU A 332 6.74 12.33 -2.95
N MET A 333 5.66 11.68 -2.52
CA MET A 333 4.32 11.85 -3.09
C MET A 333 3.86 13.32 -3.08
N GLY A 334 4.24 14.07 -2.04
CA GLY A 334 3.97 15.50 -1.92
C GLY A 334 4.62 16.35 -3.02
N GLU A 335 5.71 15.88 -3.63
CA GLU A 335 6.41 16.57 -4.72
C GLU A 335 5.75 16.34 -6.08
N ILE A 336 5.03 15.21 -6.23
CA ILE A 336 4.23 14.93 -7.43
C ILE A 336 2.89 15.66 -7.41
N THR A 337 2.38 15.95 -6.21
CA THR A 337 1.06 16.56 -5.98
C THR A 337 0.79 17.82 -6.81
N PRO A 338 1.73 18.79 -6.97
CA PRO A 338 1.50 19.99 -7.78
C PRO A 338 1.22 19.69 -9.26
N LEU A 339 1.71 18.56 -9.78
CA LEU A 339 1.52 18.14 -11.17
C LEU A 339 0.12 17.55 -11.42
N MET A 340 -0.65 17.25 -10.36
CA MET A 340 -1.89 16.49 -10.46
C MET A 340 -3.08 17.29 -10.99
N THR A 341 -3.01 18.63 -10.96
CA THR A 341 -4.18 19.49 -11.24
C THR A 341 -4.83 19.20 -12.60
N ASP A 342 -4.03 19.16 -13.67
CA ASP A 342 -4.55 18.98 -15.03
C ASP A 342 -5.02 17.53 -15.25
N ILE A 343 -4.29 16.54 -14.72
CA ILE A 343 -4.65 15.14 -14.90
C ILE A 343 -5.91 14.74 -14.10
N LEU A 344 -6.13 15.34 -12.92
CA LEU A 344 -7.36 15.13 -12.15
C LEU A 344 -8.57 15.69 -12.91
N LYS A 345 -8.44 16.89 -13.49
CA LYS A 345 -9.48 17.47 -14.33
C LYS A 345 -9.74 16.63 -15.58
N TYR A 346 -8.68 16.15 -16.23
CA TYR A 346 -8.77 15.24 -17.36
C TYR A 346 -9.53 13.95 -16.99
N TYR A 347 -9.22 13.34 -15.84
CA TYR A 347 -9.93 12.15 -15.38
C TYR A 347 -11.30 12.41 -14.73
N ASP A 348 -11.78 13.65 -14.59
CA ASP A 348 -13.03 13.97 -13.83
C ASP A 348 -12.98 13.59 -12.35
N ILE A 349 -11.81 13.70 -11.73
CA ILE A 349 -11.62 13.32 -10.34
C ILE A 349 -11.78 14.57 -9.46
N PRO A 350 -12.75 14.60 -8.53
CA PRO A 350 -12.91 15.70 -7.59
C PRO A 350 -11.65 15.91 -6.73
N GLY A 351 -11.25 17.17 -6.56
CA GLY A 351 -10.01 17.52 -5.86
C GLY A 351 -10.02 17.14 -4.37
N ASP A 352 -11.19 17.19 -3.72
CA ASP A 352 -11.40 16.72 -2.35
C ASP A 352 -11.26 15.20 -2.23
N ARG A 353 -11.81 14.45 -3.20
CA ARG A 353 -11.61 12.99 -3.30
C ARG A 353 -10.13 12.65 -3.44
N PHE A 354 -9.40 13.33 -4.32
CA PHE A 354 -7.95 13.12 -4.45
C PHE A 354 -7.19 13.52 -3.18
N ALA A 355 -7.54 14.65 -2.56
CA ALA A 355 -6.89 15.10 -1.34
C ALA A 355 -7.03 14.11 -0.19
N ALA A 356 -8.19 13.44 -0.06
CA ALA A 356 -8.40 12.38 0.93
C ALA A 356 -7.43 11.20 0.77
N VAL A 357 -7.07 10.86 -0.47
CA VAL A 357 -6.11 9.78 -0.79
C VAL A 357 -4.67 10.23 -0.60
N ASN A 358 -4.33 11.41 -1.12
CA ASN A 358 -2.93 11.83 -1.27
C ASN A 358 -2.37 12.53 -0.03
N THR A 359 -3.19 13.26 0.73
CA THR A 359 -2.74 14.01 1.92
C THR A 359 -2.09 13.11 2.99
N PRO A 360 -2.64 11.93 3.32
CA PRO A 360 -2.07 11.02 4.31
C PRO A 360 -0.75 10.36 3.89
N ILE A 361 -0.44 10.36 2.59
CA ILE A 361 0.72 9.66 2.03
C ILE A 361 1.77 10.62 1.46
N ARG A 362 1.61 11.94 1.65
CA ARG A 362 2.47 12.96 1.02
C ARG A 362 3.96 12.80 1.37
N ASP A 363 4.25 12.26 2.54
CA ASP A 363 5.57 12.04 3.11
C ASP A 363 6.17 10.67 2.72
N LYS A 364 5.40 9.83 2.02
CA LYS A 364 5.86 8.55 1.52
C LYS A 364 6.72 8.74 0.27
N ALA A 365 7.73 7.90 0.15
CA ALA A 365 8.55 7.81 -1.05
C ALA A 365 7.68 7.44 -2.25
N PHE A 366 7.82 8.18 -3.35
CA PHE A 366 7.24 7.85 -4.64
C PHE A 366 8.14 6.86 -5.36
N GLY A 367 7.56 5.71 -5.70
CA GLY A 367 8.30 4.57 -6.19
C GLY A 367 8.29 4.42 -7.69
N HIS A 368 7.10 4.36 -8.27
CA HIS A 368 6.93 4.05 -9.68
C HIS A 368 5.78 4.87 -10.27
N LEU A 369 5.92 5.19 -11.55
CA LEU A 369 4.81 5.64 -12.38
C LEU A 369 4.51 4.57 -13.42
N SER A 370 3.26 4.14 -13.50
CA SER A 370 2.80 3.28 -14.60
C SER A 370 1.59 3.89 -15.29
N GLY A 371 1.33 3.48 -16.51
CA GLY A 371 0.19 3.95 -17.28
C GLY A 371 0.00 3.17 -18.56
N GLY A 372 -1.05 3.48 -19.30
CA GLY A 372 -1.28 2.88 -20.61
C GLY A 372 -2.74 2.82 -20.96
N ILE A 373 -3.04 1.99 -21.95
CA ILE A 373 -4.38 1.79 -22.50
C ILE A 373 -4.92 0.44 -22.02
N ASP A 374 -6.12 0.45 -21.47
CA ASP A 374 -6.79 -0.76 -21.01
C ASP A 374 -7.45 -1.55 -22.16
N ARG A 375 -8.22 -2.59 -21.81
CA ARG A 375 -8.88 -3.46 -22.80
C ARG A 375 -10.02 -2.77 -23.55
N HIS A 376 -10.51 -1.65 -23.03
CA HIS A 376 -11.61 -0.85 -23.58
C HIS A 376 -11.09 0.35 -24.39
N GLY A 377 -9.77 0.53 -24.47
CA GLY A 377 -9.17 1.66 -25.16
C GLY A 377 -9.12 2.92 -24.32
N GLU A 378 -9.30 2.83 -23.00
CA GLU A 378 -9.26 3.97 -22.09
C GLU A 378 -7.91 4.04 -21.38
N ASP A 379 -7.39 5.25 -21.20
CA ASP A 379 -6.11 5.43 -20.53
C ASP A 379 -6.24 5.44 -19.00
N PHE A 380 -5.16 5.03 -18.34
CA PHE A 380 -5.03 5.09 -16.89
C PHE A 380 -3.60 5.42 -16.49
N LEU A 381 -3.43 5.90 -15.26
CA LEU A 381 -2.14 6.10 -14.60
C LEU A 381 -2.15 5.45 -13.22
N THR A 382 -1.04 4.87 -12.76
CA THR A 382 -0.91 4.30 -11.41
C THR A 382 0.34 4.85 -10.76
N LEU A 383 0.20 5.33 -9.52
CA LEU A 383 1.32 5.81 -8.71
C LEU A 383 1.56 4.82 -7.58
N TYR A 384 2.80 4.33 -7.48
CA TYR A 384 3.23 3.42 -6.42
C TYR A 384 4.06 4.17 -5.40
N TYR A 385 3.90 3.81 -4.13
CA TYR A 385 4.51 4.56 -3.04
C TYR A 385 4.75 3.70 -1.80
N GLY A 386 5.67 4.20 -0.98
CA GLY A 386 5.81 3.80 0.41
C GLY A 386 6.21 2.34 0.58
N VAL A 387 7.13 1.82 -0.25
CA VAL A 387 7.70 0.49 0.00
C VAL A 387 8.24 0.41 1.44
N GLN A 388 7.79 -0.60 2.16
CA GLN A 388 8.22 -0.89 3.53
C GLN A 388 8.79 -2.30 3.58
N TRP A 389 9.96 -2.45 4.19
CA TRP A 389 10.54 -3.75 4.51
C TRP A 389 10.06 -4.18 5.88
N ARG A 390 9.58 -5.42 6.00
CA ARG A 390 9.11 -6.02 7.24
C ARG A 390 9.78 -7.35 7.50
#